data_AF-A0A497LEG9-F1
#
_entry.id   AF-A0A497LEG9-F1
#
_cell.length_a   1.000
_cell.length_b   1.000
_cell.length_c   1.000
_cell.angle_alpha   90.00
_cell.angle_beta   90.00
_cell.angle_gamma   90.00
#
_symmetry.space_group_name_H-M   'P 1'
#
loop_
_entity.id
_entity.type
_entity.pdbx_description
1 polymer ?
#
loop_
_entity_poly.entity_id
_entity_poly.type
_entity_poly.pdbx_seq_one_letter_code
_entity_poly.pdbx_strand_id
1 'polypeptide(L)' 'MGRYIIFLCPRCGMPRYAREGQKTAKCFYCGLQIRISSARIRVLARAEDSRTAREIVEKYKARKISHGKFL' A
#
# COMPACT_ATOMS: atom_id res chain seq x y z
N MET A 1 7.06 -1.44 18.89
CA MET A 1 5.83 -1.52 18.07
C MET A 1 5.84 -0.37 17.08
N GLY A 2 5.83 -0.66 15.78
CA GLY A 2 5.87 0.37 14.75
C GLY A 2 4.58 0.31 13.97
N ARG A 3 3.75 1.34 14.02
CA ARG A 3 2.53 1.38 13.22
C ARG A 3 2.89 1.48 11.74
N TYR A 4 2.14 0.78 10.91
CA TYR A 4 2.26 0.75 9.46
C TYR A 4 0.97 1.24 8.84
N ILE A 5 1.09 1.95 7.74
CA ILE A 5 -0.03 2.35 6.89
C ILE A 5 0.03 1.56 5.60
N ILE A 6 -1.11 1.03 5.20
CA ILE A 6 -1.31 0.36 3.92
C ILE A 6 -2.05 1.33 3.02
N PHE A 7 -1.54 1.57 1.82
CA PHE A 7 -2.07 2.56 0.89
C PHE A 7 -1.93 2.11 -0.57
N LEU A 8 -2.69 2.72 -1.46
CA LEU A 8 -2.57 2.50 -2.89
C LEU A 8 -1.57 3.47 -3.52
N CYS A 9 -0.76 2.96 -4.45
CA CYS A 9 0.02 3.82 -5.32
C CYS A 9 -0.94 4.74 -6.11
N PRO A 10 -0.79 6.07 -6.05
CA PRO A 10 -1.70 6.99 -6.73
C PRO A 10 -1.61 6.90 -8.26
N ARG A 11 -0.53 6.32 -8.81
CA ARG A 11 -0.33 6.18 -10.26
C ARG A 11 -0.82 4.85 -10.82
N CYS A 12 -0.45 3.73 -10.21
CA CYS A 12 -0.79 2.39 -10.74
C CYS A 12 -1.82 1.62 -9.89
N GLY A 13 -2.23 2.15 -8.75
CA GLY A 13 -3.18 1.48 -7.85
C GLY A 13 -2.66 0.18 -7.24
N MET A 14 -1.34 -0.05 -7.22
CA MET A 14 -0.72 -1.19 -6.55
C MET A 14 -0.70 -0.95 -5.03
N PRO A 15 -1.20 -1.89 -4.20
CA PRO A 15 -1.15 -1.77 -2.75
C PRO A 15 0.29 -1.84 -2.22
N ARG A 16 0.60 -0.98 -1.26
CA ARG A 16 1.91 -0.85 -0.61
C ARG A 16 1.72 -0.56 0.87
N TYR A 17 2.75 -0.84 1.66
CA TYR A 17 2.79 -0.44 3.06
C TYR A 17 4.09 0.33 3.36
N ALA A 18 4.03 1.19 4.36
CA ALA A 18 5.17 1.94 4.89
C ALA A 18 4.99 2.15 6.40
N ARG A 19 6.08 2.47 7.10
CA ARG A 19 5.96 2.87 8.52
C ARG A 19 5.19 4.18 8.61
N GLU A 20 4.33 4.29 9.61
CA GLU A 20 3.62 5.53 9.91
C GLU A 20 4.64 6.63 10.22
N GLY A 21 4.45 7.81 9.63
CA GLY A 21 5.41 8.92 9.69
C GLY A 21 6.50 8.91 8.60
N GLN A 22 6.66 7.83 7.83
CA GLN A 22 7.57 7.82 6.68
C GLN A 22 7.09 8.81 5.61
N LYS A 23 7.96 9.72 5.16
CA LYS A 23 7.56 10.79 4.22
C LYS A 23 7.38 10.30 2.79
N THR A 24 8.17 9.30 2.38
CA THR A 24 8.19 8.80 1.01
C THR A 24 8.33 7.29 0.94
N ALA A 25 7.76 6.67 -0.09
CA ALA A 25 8.01 5.27 -0.44
C ALA A 25 8.05 5.06 -1.94
N LYS A 26 8.93 4.19 -2.41
CA LYS A 26 9.01 3.80 -3.83
C LYS A 26 7.95 2.75 -4.15
N CYS A 27 7.21 2.94 -5.23
CA CYS A 27 6.42 1.88 -5.84
C CYS A 27 7.35 0.98 -6.66
N PHE A 28 7.51 -0.29 -6.26
CA PHE A 28 8.32 -1.24 -7.03
C PHE A 28 7.63 -1.72 -8.32
N TYR A 29 6.36 -1.39 -8.54
CA TYR A 29 5.65 -1.75 -9.76
C TYR A 29 5.82 -0.71 -10.87
N CYS A 30 5.51 0.56 -10.60
CA CYS A 30 5.58 1.63 -11.61
C CYS A 30 6.76 2.61 -11.42
N GLY A 31 7.66 2.34 -10.48
CA GLY A 31 8.84 3.17 -10.19
C GLY A 31 8.58 4.51 -9.47
N LEU A 32 7.32 4.91 -9.28
CA LEU A 32 6.97 6.22 -8.68
C LEU A 32 7.49 6.35 -7.25
N GLN A 33 8.09 7.50 -6.93
CA GLN A 33 8.35 7.92 -5.56
C GLN A 33 7.11 8.58 -4.96
N ILE A 34 6.39 7.84 -4.12
CA ILE A 34 5.13 8.26 -3.50
C ILE A 34 5.45 9.14 -2.31
N ARG A 35 4.85 10.34 -2.25
CA ARG A 35 4.88 11.21 -1.06
C ARG A 35 3.76 10.80 -0.11
N ILE A 36 4.10 10.00 0.89
CA ILE A 36 3.17 9.46 1.90
C ILE A 36 2.63 10.57 2.80
N SER A 37 3.47 11.55 3.16
CA SER A 37 3.06 12.67 4.01
C SER A 37 2.08 13.63 3.33
N SER A 38 1.77 13.41 2.05
CA SER A 38 0.78 14.22 1.34
C SER A 38 -0.60 13.63 1.56
N ALA A 39 -1.59 14.49 1.89
CA ALA A 39 -3.00 14.11 2.11
C ALA A 39 -3.67 13.42 0.90
N ARG A 40 -2.97 13.26 -0.22
CA ARG A 40 -3.46 12.66 -1.47
C ARG A 40 -3.27 11.13 -1.54
N ILE A 41 -2.65 10.50 -0.54
CA ILE A 41 -2.53 9.03 -0.55
C ILE A 41 -3.80 8.37 -0.03
N ARG A 42 -4.34 7.42 -0.80
CA ARG A 42 -5.50 6.63 -0.36
C ARG A 42 -5.03 5.51 0.57
N VAL A 43 -5.18 5.73 1.87
CA VAL A 43 -4.92 4.73 2.90
C VAL A 43 -6.07 3.72 2.93
N LEU A 44 -5.72 2.43 2.92
CA LEU A 44 -6.65 1.30 2.96
C LEU A 44 -6.81 0.74 4.38
N ALA A 45 -5.72 0.69 5.15
CA ALA A 45 -5.69 0.12 6.49
C ALA A 45 -4.45 0.59 7.27
N ARG A 46 -4.47 0.34 8.58
CA ARG A 46 -3.31 0.45 9.47
C ARG A 46 -2.98 -0.92 10.08
N ALA A 47 -1.72 -1.15 10.42
CA ALA A 47 -1.25 -2.36 11.09
C ALA A 47 -0.25 -2.01 12.19
N GLU A 48 -0.13 -2.86 13.22
CA GLU A 48 0.75 -2.60 14.37
C GLU A 48 2.18 -3.14 14.19
N ASP A 49 2.38 -3.98 13.17
CA ASP A 49 3.64 -4.59 12.83
C ASP A 49 3.76 -4.84 11.30
N SER A 50 4.99 -5.13 10.88
CA SER A 50 5.34 -5.32 9.46
C SER A 50 4.75 -6.60 8.87
N ARG A 51 4.56 -7.65 9.68
CA ARG A 51 4.02 -8.93 9.22
C ARG A 51 2.56 -8.75 8.86
N THR A 52 1.75 -8.18 9.74
CA THR A 52 0.33 -7.87 9.46
C THR A 52 0.20 -6.91 8.28
N ALA A 53 1.05 -5.88 8.19
CA ALA A 53 1.03 -4.97 7.04
C ALA A 53 1.27 -5.68 5.70
N ARG A 54 2.24 -6.62 5.67
CA ARG A 54 2.52 -7.45 4.50
C ARG A 54 1.34 -8.36 4.17
N GLU A 55 0.80 -9.06 5.16
CA GLU A 55 -0.35 -9.95 4.97
C GLU A 55 -1.56 -9.22 4.38
N ILE A 56 -1.85 -7.99 4.85
CA ILE A 56 -2.93 -7.15 4.29
C ILE A 56 -2.63 -6.83 2.82
N VAL A 57 -1.42 -6.40 2.48
CA VAL A 57 -1.06 -6.09 1.08
C VAL A 57 -1.20 -7.30 0.17
N GLU A 58 -0.75 -8.48 0.60
CA GLU A 58 -0.89 -9.72 -0.18
C GLU A 58 -2.36 -10.11 -0.36
N LYS A 59 -3.19 -10.01 0.70
CA LYS A 59 -4.65 -10.23 0.59
C LYS A 59 -5.30 -9.26 -0.41
N TYR A 60 -4.89 -7.99 -0.42
CA TYR A 60 -5.38 -7.01 -1.38
C TYR A 60 -4.97 -7.35 -2.82
N LYS A 61 -3.72 -7.79 -3.04
CA LYS A 61 -3.27 -8.24 -4.36
C LYS A 61 -4.08 -9.44 -4.84
N ALA A 62 -4.26 -10.46 -3.99
CA ALA A 62 -5.03 -11.65 -4.31
C ALA A 62 -6.47 -11.30 -4.72
N ARG A 63 -7.16 -10.45 -3.94
CA ARG A 63 -8.52 -9.98 -4.27
C ARG A 63 -8.58 -9.20 -5.58
N LYS A 64 -7.59 -8.35 -5.86
CA LYS A 64 -7.55 -7.56 -7.11
C LYS A 64 -7.36 -8.46 -8.34
N ILE A 65 -6.60 -9.55 -8.21
CA ILE A 65 -6.45 -10.57 -9.26
C ILE A 65 -7.77 -11.32 -9.47
N SER A 66 -8.48 -11.67 -8.40
CA SER A 66 -9.77 -12.36 -8.50
C SER A 66 -10.87 -11.51 -9.14
N HIS A 67 -10.87 -10.19 -8.92
CA HIS A 67 -11.89 -9.28 -9.47
C HIS A 67 -11.49 -8.67 -10.84
N GLY A 68 -10.27 -8.92 -11.31
CA GLY A 68 -9.78 -8.47 -12.62
C GLY A 68 -9.95 -9.50 -13.73
N LYS A 69 -10.73 -10.56 -13.51
CA LYS A 69 -10.93 -11.66 -14.46
C LYS A 69 -12.42 -11.85 -14.78
N PHE A 70 -13.02 -10.84 -15.41
CA PHE A 70 -14.13 -10.99 -16.36
C PHE A 70 -14.31 -9.67 -17.14
N LEU A 71 -13.49 -9.48 -18.17
CA LEU A 71 -13.81 -8.75 -19.40
C LEU A 71 -13.07 -9.45 -20.53
#